data_AF-A0A382YPM8-F1
#
_entry.id   AF-A0A382YPM8-F1
#
_cell.length_a   1.000
_cell.length_b   1.000
_cell.length_c   1.000
_cell.angle_alpha   90.00
_cell.angle_beta   90.00
_cell.angle_gamma   90.00
#
_symmetry.space_group_name_H-M   'P 1'
#
loop_
_entity.id
_entity.type
_entity.pdbx_description
1 polymer ?
#
loop_
_entity_poly.entity_id
_entity_poly.type
_entity_poly.pdbx_seq_one_letter_code
_entity_poly.pdbx_strand_id
1 'polypeptide(L)'
;PAPSFPFLTLLISGGHCLLIKSSNLGDYKVLGQTRDDAVGEAFDKVAKLLGLGYPGGPEIEKAARTGDPFSFDLPRPMTKEENLDFSFSGLKTSVYYLIKKHGAITKQLSSNISASFQEAVAETLIQKCRKALSKCRLQQLVVGGGVASNLYIRGRLKKELTEVEIFFPSLKRCTDNGAMVAVAGYYRFQNNFTETSIKIKPRWSLSEI
;
A
#
# COMPACT_ATOMS: atom_id res chain seq x y z
N PRO A 1 -1.85 20.09 9.05
CA PRO A 1 -2.02 19.40 10.37
C PRO A 1 -1.26 18.08 10.39
N ALA A 2 -0.68 17.72 11.54
CA ALA A 2 -0.10 16.39 11.77
C ALA A 2 -1.17 15.46 12.37
N PRO A 3 -1.11 14.13 12.14
CA PRO A 3 -2.04 13.19 12.75
C PRO A 3 -1.85 13.16 14.28
N SER A 4 -2.90 12.80 15.01
CA SER A 4 -2.90 12.62 16.46
C SER A 4 -3.14 11.16 16.81
N PHE A 5 -2.47 10.62 17.82
CA PHE A 5 -2.80 9.27 18.28
C PHE A 5 -4.20 9.23 18.92
N PRO A 6 -4.94 8.11 18.79
CA PRO A 6 -4.62 6.92 18.00
C PRO A 6 -5.05 7.07 16.53
N PHE A 7 -4.29 6.45 15.62
CA PHE A 7 -4.65 6.40 14.19
C PHE A 7 -4.37 5.03 13.57
N LEU A 8 -5.03 4.75 12.45
CA LEU A 8 -4.72 3.60 11.62
C LEU A 8 -3.58 3.96 10.67
N THR A 9 -2.59 3.09 10.54
CA THR A 9 -1.53 3.22 9.53
C THR A 9 -1.73 2.16 8.46
N LEU A 10 -1.77 2.59 7.20
CA LEU A 10 -1.60 1.74 6.03
C LEU A 10 -0.16 1.92 5.51
N LEU A 11 0.69 0.92 5.73
CA LEU A 11 2.06 0.92 5.21
C LEU A 11 2.12 0.09 3.93
N ILE A 12 2.33 0.74 2.79
CA ILE A 12 2.34 0.13 1.46
C ILE A 12 3.62 0.48 0.68
N SER A 13 4.56 -0.46 0.59
CA SER A 13 5.84 -0.32 -0.09
C SER A 13 6.13 -1.51 -1.01
N GLY A 14 7.35 -1.58 -1.55
CA GLY A 14 7.82 -2.71 -2.36
C GLY A 14 7.88 -4.02 -1.58
N GLY A 15 8.14 -3.97 -0.27
CA GLY A 15 8.29 -5.17 0.59
C GLY A 15 7.31 -5.27 1.74
N HIS A 16 6.45 -4.27 1.93
CA HIS A 16 5.50 -4.25 3.05
C HIS A 16 4.09 -3.89 2.56
N CYS A 17 3.10 -4.60 3.10
CA CYS A 17 1.71 -4.19 3.07
C CYS A 17 1.10 -4.53 4.42
N LEU A 18 0.99 -3.53 5.30
CA LEU A 18 0.56 -3.68 6.69
C LEU A 18 -0.57 -2.73 7.04
N LEU A 19 -1.50 -3.21 7.85
CA LEU A 19 -2.43 -2.39 8.64
C LEU A 19 -1.98 -2.40 10.09
N ILE A 20 -1.72 -1.23 10.65
CA ILE A 20 -1.19 -1.08 12.01
C ILE A 20 -2.06 -0.11 12.77
N LYS A 21 -2.54 -0.48 13.96
CA LYS A 21 -3.07 0.48 14.92
C LYS A 21 -1.90 1.10 15.66
N SER A 22 -1.73 2.41 15.51
CA SER A 22 -0.73 3.17 16.25
C SER A 22 -1.43 3.89 17.39
N SER A 23 -1.20 3.44 18.63
CA SER A 23 -1.84 4.02 19.82
C SER A 23 -0.97 5.10 20.48
N ASN A 24 0.36 4.98 20.33
CA ASN A 24 1.35 5.97 20.74
C ASN A 24 2.67 5.69 20.02
N LEU A 25 3.70 6.53 20.23
CA LEU A 25 5.07 6.22 19.83
C LEU A 25 5.55 4.94 20.52
N GLY A 26 5.94 3.94 19.74
CA GLY A 26 6.35 2.62 20.23
C GLY A 26 5.20 1.66 20.53
N ASP A 27 3.95 2.12 20.57
CA ASP A 27 2.78 1.24 20.73
C ASP A 27 2.10 1.00 19.37
N TYR A 28 2.60 -0.04 18.69
CA TYR A 28 2.18 -0.43 17.36
C TYR A 28 1.63 -1.86 17.33
N LYS A 29 0.35 -2.00 17.01
CA LYS A 29 -0.29 -3.30 16.85
C LYS A 29 -0.56 -3.59 15.37
N VAL A 30 0.14 -4.58 14.80
CA VAL A 30 -0.18 -5.09 13.47
C VAL A 30 -1.55 -5.78 13.51
N LEU A 31 -2.48 -5.26 12.73
CA LEU A 31 -3.85 -5.76 12.60
C LEU A 31 -4.00 -6.75 11.45
N GLY A 32 -3.20 -6.59 10.40
CA GLY A 32 -3.17 -7.45 9.23
C GLY A 32 -1.98 -7.13 8.33
N GLN A 33 -1.57 -8.12 7.55
CA GLN A 33 -0.42 -8.02 6.64
C GLN A 33 -0.66 -8.82 5.36
N THR A 34 0.17 -8.60 4.34
CA THR A 34 0.14 -9.49 3.17
C THR A 34 0.55 -10.91 3.56
N ARG A 35 -0.16 -11.90 3.02
CA ARG A 35 0.19 -13.33 3.12
C ARG A 35 1.17 -13.77 2.03
N ASP A 36 1.30 -12.96 0.98
CA ASP A 36 2.12 -13.26 -0.19
C ASP A 36 2.91 -12.03 -0.65
N ASP A 37 2.70 -11.58 -1.89
CA ASP A 37 3.39 -10.43 -2.46
C ASP A 37 2.97 -9.16 -1.72
N ALA A 38 3.93 -8.27 -1.47
CA ALA A 38 3.60 -6.90 -1.12
C ALA A 38 2.96 -6.20 -2.33
N VAL A 39 2.18 -5.14 -2.07
CA VAL A 39 1.48 -4.41 -3.14
C VAL A 39 2.45 -3.83 -4.17
N GLY A 40 3.60 -3.28 -3.75
CA GLY A 40 4.61 -2.76 -4.67
C GLY A 40 5.22 -3.85 -5.55
N GLU A 41 5.51 -5.01 -5.00
CA GLU A 41 5.97 -6.17 -5.77
C GLU A 41 4.93 -6.64 -6.79
N ALA A 42 3.64 -6.60 -6.45
CA ALA A 42 2.57 -6.88 -7.41
C ALA A 42 2.55 -5.89 -8.57
N PHE A 43 2.75 -4.58 -8.30
CA PHE A 43 2.93 -3.56 -9.35
C PHE A 43 4.12 -3.89 -10.25
N ASP A 44 5.27 -4.22 -9.69
CA ASP A 44 6.49 -4.55 -10.46
C ASP A 44 6.29 -5.79 -11.34
N LYS A 45 5.65 -6.83 -10.80
CA LYS A 45 5.34 -8.07 -11.53
C LYS A 45 4.36 -7.83 -12.67
N VAL A 46 3.32 -7.03 -12.47
CA VAL A 46 2.34 -6.70 -13.51
C VAL A 46 2.95 -5.79 -14.58
N ALA A 47 3.76 -4.80 -14.20
CA ALA A 47 4.51 -3.97 -15.14
C ALA A 47 5.39 -4.82 -16.07
N LYS A 48 6.11 -5.79 -15.50
CA LYS A 48 6.94 -6.73 -16.25
C LYS A 48 6.12 -7.56 -17.24
N LEU A 49 4.94 -8.04 -16.85
CA LEU A 49 4.05 -8.80 -17.75
C LEU A 49 3.57 -7.96 -18.95
N LEU A 50 3.37 -6.66 -18.74
CA LEU A 50 2.94 -5.72 -19.77
C LEU A 50 4.08 -5.15 -20.62
N GLY A 51 5.33 -5.57 -20.37
CA GLY A 51 6.50 -5.02 -21.04
C GLY A 51 6.78 -3.56 -20.67
N LEU A 52 6.32 -3.12 -19.49
CA LEU A 52 6.59 -1.78 -18.96
C LEU A 52 7.93 -1.74 -18.20
N GLY A 53 8.42 -0.54 -17.92
CA GLY A 53 9.69 -0.31 -17.22
C GLY A 53 9.66 -0.65 -15.72
N TYR A 54 10.82 -0.49 -15.07
CA TYR A 54 11.01 -0.62 -13.63
C TYR A 54 11.50 0.72 -13.05
N PRO A 55 11.01 1.17 -11.87
CA PRO A 55 10.01 0.53 -11.01
C PRO A 55 8.62 0.51 -11.63
N GLY A 56 7.88 -0.58 -11.41
CA GLY A 56 6.60 -0.84 -12.09
C GLY A 56 5.43 0.00 -11.60
N GLY A 57 5.45 0.44 -10.34
CA GLY A 57 4.41 1.31 -9.78
C GLY A 57 4.15 2.58 -10.62
N PRO A 58 5.16 3.44 -10.83
CA PRO A 58 5.03 4.63 -11.67
C PRO A 58 4.64 4.34 -13.12
N GLU A 59 5.16 3.27 -13.72
CA GLU A 59 4.87 2.93 -15.11
C GLU A 59 3.43 2.44 -15.31
N ILE A 60 2.92 1.62 -14.39
CA ILE A 60 1.51 1.22 -14.37
C ILE A 60 0.61 2.43 -14.18
N GLU A 61 0.92 3.32 -13.23
CA GLU A 61 0.12 4.53 -13.02
C GLU A 61 0.10 5.43 -14.26
N LYS A 62 1.22 5.55 -14.97
CA LYS A 62 1.31 6.31 -16.22
C LYS A 62 0.47 5.66 -17.33
N ALA A 63 0.56 4.35 -17.51
CA ALA A 63 -0.20 3.60 -18.51
C ALA A 63 -1.71 3.62 -18.22
N ALA A 64 -2.10 3.55 -16.94
CA ALA A 64 -3.49 3.55 -16.51
C ALA A 64 -4.25 4.84 -16.84
N ARG A 65 -3.57 5.99 -17.03
CA ARG A 65 -4.21 7.30 -17.29
C ARG A 65 -5.12 7.32 -18.53
N THR A 66 -4.79 6.51 -19.53
CA THR A 66 -5.55 6.39 -20.78
C THR A 66 -6.35 5.09 -20.87
N GLY A 67 -6.42 4.34 -19.76
CA GLY A 67 -7.17 3.11 -19.65
C GLY A 67 -8.50 3.33 -18.95
N ASP A 68 -9.45 2.45 -19.23
CA ASP A 68 -10.69 2.35 -18.47
C ASP A 68 -10.51 1.38 -17.28
N PRO A 69 -10.68 1.85 -16.02
CA PRO A 69 -10.52 1.02 -14.82
C PRO A 69 -11.57 -0.08 -14.67
N PHE A 70 -12.65 -0.06 -15.46
CA PHE A 70 -13.73 -1.05 -15.42
C PHE A 70 -13.75 -1.99 -16.64
N SER A 71 -12.74 -1.89 -17.53
CA SER A 71 -12.64 -2.76 -18.71
C SER A 71 -12.48 -4.23 -18.36
N PHE A 72 -11.87 -4.54 -17.19
CA PHE A 72 -11.66 -5.91 -16.77
C PHE A 72 -11.99 -6.11 -15.29
N ASP A 73 -12.77 -7.15 -15.00
CA ASP A 73 -13.08 -7.54 -13.62
C ASP A 73 -11.98 -8.42 -13.03
N LEU A 74 -11.00 -7.78 -12.40
CA LEU A 74 -9.94 -8.46 -11.65
C LEU A 74 -10.40 -8.76 -10.22
N PRO A 75 -9.97 -9.89 -9.62
CA PRO A 75 -10.41 -10.25 -8.28
C PRO A 75 -9.96 -9.20 -7.25
N ARG A 76 -10.72 -9.04 -6.16
CA ARG A 76 -10.31 -8.27 -4.96
C ARG A 76 -9.99 -9.26 -3.84
N PRO A 77 -8.76 -9.79 -3.75
CA PRO A 77 -8.47 -10.93 -2.90
C PRO A 77 -8.73 -10.64 -1.43
N MET A 78 -9.18 -11.66 -0.69
CA MET A 78 -9.39 -11.62 0.76
C MET A 78 -10.39 -10.58 1.29
N THR A 79 -11.11 -9.87 0.41
CA THR A 79 -12.11 -8.86 0.80
C THR A 79 -13.32 -9.44 1.52
N LYS A 80 -13.66 -10.71 1.23
CA LYS A 80 -14.74 -11.45 1.89
C LYS A 80 -14.32 -12.09 3.22
N GLU A 81 -13.04 -12.05 3.57
CA GLU A 81 -12.54 -12.70 4.79
C GLU A 81 -12.74 -11.84 6.05
N GLU A 82 -12.86 -12.49 7.20
CA GLU A 82 -13.03 -11.78 8.47
C GLU A 82 -11.75 -11.07 8.95
N ASN A 83 -10.59 -11.57 8.55
CA ASN A 83 -9.30 -10.98 8.89
C ASN A 83 -8.98 -9.71 8.07
N LEU A 84 -7.93 -9.01 8.49
CA LEU A 84 -7.45 -7.78 7.88
C LEU A 84 -6.20 -8.02 6.99
N ASP A 85 -5.91 -9.27 6.66
CA ASP A 85 -4.78 -9.64 5.83
C ASP A 85 -5.04 -9.30 4.35
N PHE A 86 -3.95 -9.18 3.60
CA PHE A 86 -3.94 -8.92 2.16
C PHE A 86 -3.36 -10.10 1.37
N SER A 87 -3.71 -10.17 0.09
CA SER A 87 -3.07 -11.04 -0.90
C SER A 87 -3.11 -10.34 -2.25
N PHE A 88 -2.00 -10.30 -2.95
CA PHE A 88 -1.88 -9.67 -4.27
C PHE A 88 -1.30 -10.62 -5.34
N SER A 89 -0.73 -11.76 -4.94
CA SER A 89 -0.15 -12.73 -5.90
C SER A 89 -1.15 -13.20 -6.97
N GLY A 90 -2.42 -13.39 -6.60
CA GLY A 90 -3.49 -13.81 -7.51
C GLY A 90 -3.84 -12.79 -8.60
N LEU A 91 -3.57 -11.49 -8.38
CA LEU A 91 -3.78 -10.45 -9.38
C LEU A 91 -2.82 -10.61 -10.56
N LYS A 92 -1.54 -10.89 -10.28
CA LYS A 92 -0.55 -11.17 -11.32
C LYS A 92 -1.00 -12.32 -12.22
N THR A 93 -1.47 -13.41 -11.60
CA THR A 93 -1.97 -14.59 -12.32
C THR A 93 -3.18 -14.25 -13.19
N SER A 94 -4.11 -13.46 -12.66
CA SER A 94 -5.30 -13.01 -13.40
C SER A 94 -4.90 -12.16 -14.61
N VAL A 95 -3.97 -11.22 -14.44
CA VAL A 95 -3.44 -10.39 -15.53
C VAL A 95 -2.72 -11.25 -16.59
N TYR A 96 -1.91 -12.23 -16.17
CA TYR A 96 -1.22 -13.13 -17.10
C TYR A 96 -2.19 -13.86 -18.03
N TYR A 97 -3.27 -14.43 -17.48
CA TYR A 97 -4.28 -15.11 -18.28
C TYR A 97 -5.07 -14.16 -19.18
N LEU A 98 -5.31 -12.93 -18.72
CA LEU A 98 -5.97 -11.89 -19.49
C LEU A 98 -5.14 -11.49 -20.72
N ILE A 99 -3.82 -11.30 -20.56
CA ILE A 99 -2.89 -11.05 -21.66
C ILE A 99 -2.93 -12.23 -22.64
N LYS A 100 -2.81 -13.47 -22.14
CA LYS A 100 -2.88 -14.68 -22.99
C LYS A 100 -4.17 -14.77 -23.81
N LYS A 101 -5.31 -14.38 -23.24
CA LYS A 101 -6.61 -14.41 -23.93
C LYS A 101 -6.70 -13.43 -25.10
N HIS A 102 -6.04 -12.28 -25.01
CA HIS A 102 -6.10 -11.23 -26.04
C HIS A 102 -4.95 -11.29 -27.05
N GLY A 103 -3.89 -12.04 -26.75
CA GLY A 103 -2.74 -12.19 -27.64
C GLY A 103 -1.77 -11.02 -27.53
N ALA A 104 -1.58 -10.27 -28.61
CA ALA A 104 -0.59 -9.18 -28.66
C ALA A 104 -0.97 -8.00 -27.76
N ILE A 105 0.00 -7.50 -26.98
CA ILE A 105 -0.19 -6.37 -26.08
C ILE A 105 -0.19 -5.07 -26.88
N THR A 106 -1.37 -4.58 -27.22
CA THR A 106 -1.54 -3.23 -27.79
C THR A 106 -1.42 -2.17 -26.68
N LYS A 107 -1.15 -0.92 -27.07
CA LYS A 107 -1.11 0.20 -26.13
C LYS A 107 -2.42 0.37 -25.35
N GLN A 108 -3.57 0.20 -26.02
CA GLN A 108 -4.87 0.33 -25.37
C GLN A 108 -5.14 -0.83 -24.40
N LEU A 109 -4.80 -2.06 -24.80
CA LEU A 109 -4.93 -3.23 -23.92
C LEU A 109 -4.07 -3.05 -22.66
N SER A 110 -2.80 -2.63 -22.83
CA SER A 110 -1.90 -2.35 -21.71
C SER A 110 -2.45 -1.25 -20.78
N SER A 111 -3.03 -0.19 -21.34
CA SER A 111 -3.66 0.88 -20.56
C SER A 111 -4.87 0.38 -19.75
N ASN A 112 -5.78 -0.37 -20.38
CA ASN A 112 -6.98 -0.91 -19.73
C ASN A 112 -6.63 -1.94 -18.64
N ILE A 113 -5.64 -2.81 -18.87
CA ILE A 113 -5.14 -3.75 -17.86
C ILE A 113 -4.54 -2.99 -16.69
N SER A 114 -3.68 -1.99 -16.96
CA SER A 114 -3.04 -1.17 -15.94
C SER A 114 -4.09 -0.46 -15.07
N ALA A 115 -5.10 0.15 -15.69
CA ALA A 115 -6.19 0.83 -15.00
C ALA A 115 -7.03 -0.14 -14.15
N SER A 116 -7.44 -1.27 -14.73
CA SER A 116 -8.26 -2.28 -14.03
C SER A 116 -7.49 -2.92 -12.86
N PHE A 117 -6.19 -3.15 -13.02
CA PHE A 117 -5.32 -3.65 -11.94
C PHE A 117 -5.17 -2.63 -10.81
N GLN A 118 -4.89 -1.37 -11.15
CA GLN A 118 -4.75 -0.29 -10.18
C GLN A 118 -6.05 -0.05 -9.40
N GLU A 119 -7.19 -0.14 -10.08
CA GLU A 119 -8.54 -0.11 -9.49
C GLU A 119 -8.75 -1.29 -8.52
N ALA A 120 -8.42 -2.52 -8.92
CA ALA A 120 -8.56 -3.70 -8.06
C ALA A 120 -7.69 -3.63 -6.79
N VAL A 121 -6.46 -3.14 -6.90
CA VAL A 121 -5.59 -2.88 -5.76
C VAL A 121 -6.18 -1.81 -4.85
N ALA A 122 -6.58 -0.66 -5.40
CA ALA A 122 -7.14 0.44 -4.63
C ALA A 122 -8.39 0.01 -3.85
N GLU A 123 -9.31 -0.70 -4.49
CA GLU A 123 -10.53 -1.19 -3.86
C GLU A 123 -10.24 -2.18 -2.71
N THR A 124 -9.28 -3.08 -2.91
CA THR A 124 -8.84 -4.03 -1.86
C THR A 124 -8.30 -3.27 -0.64
N LEU A 125 -7.45 -2.26 -0.86
CA LEU A 125 -6.91 -1.43 0.21
C LEU A 125 -8.01 -0.65 0.95
N ILE A 126 -8.96 -0.06 0.22
CA ILE A 126 -10.08 0.70 0.77
C ILE A 126 -10.94 -0.19 1.67
N GLN A 127 -11.34 -1.37 1.20
CA GLN A 127 -12.21 -2.26 1.97
C GLN A 127 -11.53 -2.71 3.27
N LYS A 128 -10.24 -3.04 3.23
CA LYS A 128 -9.46 -3.44 4.41
C LYS A 128 -9.27 -2.27 5.38
N CYS A 129 -9.01 -1.05 4.87
CA CYS A 129 -8.95 0.16 5.69
C CYS A 129 -10.30 0.44 6.37
N ARG A 130 -11.41 0.42 5.62
CA ARG A 130 -12.76 0.66 6.13
C ARG A 130 -13.10 -0.33 7.26
N LYS A 131 -12.80 -1.61 7.05
CA LYS A 131 -13.00 -2.65 8.06
C LYS A 131 -12.16 -2.42 9.31
N ALA A 132 -10.88 -2.08 9.16
CA ALA A 132 -9.99 -1.81 10.29
C ALA A 132 -10.38 -0.55 11.08
N LEU A 133 -10.73 0.53 10.38
CA LEU A 133 -11.20 1.80 10.97
C LEU A 133 -12.46 1.58 11.81
N SER A 134 -13.45 0.86 11.25
CA SER A 134 -14.68 0.51 11.95
C SER A 134 -14.41 -0.37 13.18
N LYS A 135 -13.64 -1.46 13.03
CA LYS A 135 -13.32 -2.40 14.11
C LYS A 135 -12.58 -1.73 15.27
N CYS A 136 -11.71 -0.76 14.97
CA CYS A 136 -10.91 -0.05 15.97
C CYS A 136 -11.53 1.28 16.43
N ARG A 137 -12.65 1.70 15.84
CA ARG A 137 -13.30 3.01 16.08
C ARG A 137 -12.33 4.19 15.91
N LEU A 138 -11.58 4.19 14.80
CA LEU A 138 -10.58 5.22 14.50
C LEU A 138 -11.10 6.18 13.41
N GLN A 139 -10.79 7.47 13.55
CA GLN A 139 -11.19 8.52 12.62
C GLN A 139 -10.05 9.08 11.78
N GLN A 140 -8.83 8.56 11.95
CA GLN A 140 -7.64 9.00 11.23
C GLN A 140 -6.94 7.82 10.54
N LEU A 141 -6.55 8.04 9.29
CA LEU A 141 -5.77 7.11 8.47
C LEU A 141 -4.47 7.78 8.01
N VAL A 142 -3.33 7.21 8.37
CA VAL A 142 -2.01 7.62 7.89
C VAL A 142 -1.53 6.62 6.86
N VAL A 143 -1.17 7.08 5.67
CA VAL A 143 -0.73 6.21 4.57
C VAL A 143 0.74 6.48 4.24
N GLY A 144 1.59 5.47 4.36
CA GLY A 144 3.04 5.57 4.16
C GLY A 144 3.60 4.48 3.23
N GLY A 145 4.85 4.63 2.83
CA GLY A 145 5.57 3.72 1.94
C GLY A 145 5.54 4.13 0.46
N GLY A 146 6.38 3.52 -0.36
CA GLY A 146 6.58 3.92 -1.75
C GLY A 146 5.30 3.90 -2.62
N VAL A 147 4.40 2.94 -2.41
CA VAL A 147 3.14 2.84 -3.16
C VAL A 147 2.14 3.92 -2.72
N ALA A 148 2.31 4.51 -1.53
CA ALA A 148 1.54 5.67 -1.12
C ALA A 148 1.83 6.92 -1.96
N SER A 149 2.80 6.91 -2.89
CA SER A 149 3.01 7.98 -3.87
C SER A 149 2.03 7.93 -5.05
N ASN A 150 1.34 6.81 -5.25
CA ASN A 150 0.37 6.61 -6.32
C ASN A 150 -0.85 7.53 -6.15
N LEU A 151 -0.99 8.51 -7.05
CA LEU A 151 -2.01 9.56 -6.98
C LEU A 151 -3.42 9.00 -7.18
N TYR A 152 -3.57 7.97 -8.01
CA TYR A 152 -4.86 7.30 -8.18
C TYR A 152 -5.33 6.64 -6.87
N ILE A 153 -4.45 5.87 -6.19
CA ILE A 153 -4.78 5.26 -4.89
C ILE A 153 -5.10 6.33 -3.85
N ARG A 154 -4.32 7.43 -3.81
CA ARG A 154 -4.62 8.58 -2.92
C ARG A 154 -6.01 9.15 -3.17
N GLY A 155 -6.34 9.39 -4.44
CA GLY A 155 -7.63 9.94 -4.84
C GLY A 155 -8.78 9.01 -4.46
N ARG A 156 -8.62 7.71 -4.70
CA ARG A 156 -9.60 6.68 -4.34
C ARG A 156 -9.82 6.59 -2.84
N LEU A 157 -8.76 6.54 -2.03
CA LEU A 157 -8.88 6.54 -0.57
C LEU A 157 -9.65 7.76 -0.06
N LYS A 158 -9.32 8.97 -0.56
CA LYS A 158 -10.00 10.21 -0.17
C LYS A 158 -11.47 10.23 -0.59
N LYS A 159 -11.77 9.72 -1.79
CA LYS A 159 -13.14 9.68 -2.33
C LYS A 159 -14.02 8.71 -1.54
N GLU A 160 -13.48 7.57 -1.11
CA GLU A 160 -14.26 6.45 -0.56
C GLU A 160 -14.30 6.41 0.98
N LEU A 161 -13.40 7.15 1.65
CA LEU A 161 -13.30 7.24 3.11
C LEU A 161 -13.53 8.68 3.57
N THR A 162 -14.66 9.28 3.18
CA THR A 162 -14.98 10.70 3.43
C THR A 162 -15.14 11.06 4.91
N GLU A 163 -15.51 10.09 5.74
CA GLU A 163 -15.70 10.25 7.20
C GLU A 163 -14.39 10.18 8.01
N VAL A 164 -13.25 10.06 7.34
CA VAL A 164 -11.95 9.76 7.96
C VAL A 164 -10.94 10.80 7.51
N GLU A 165 -10.18 11.37 8.44
CA GLU A 165 -9.09 12.28 8.09
C GLU A 165 -7.89 11.47 7.59
N ILE A 166 -7.49 11.70 6.33
CA ILE A 166 -6.42 10.93 5.69
C ILE A 166 -5.16 11.77 5.53
N PHE A 167 -4.06 11.27 6.08
CA PHE A 167 -2.75 11.89 6.03
C PHE A 167 -1.83 11.15 5.07
N PHE A 168 -1.23 11.90 4.16
CA PHE A 168 -0.19 11.42 3.27
C PHE A 168 1.06 12.27 3.45
N PRO A 169 2.26 11.67 3.48
CA PRO A 169 3.48 12.44 3.34
C PRO A 169 3.54 13.09 1.94
N SER A 170 4.40 14.10 1.79
CA SER A 170 4.75 14.61 0.46
C SER A 170 5.35 13.47 -0.37
N LEU A 171 5.19 13.52 -1.70
CA LEU A 171 5.62 12.42 -2.58
C LEU A 171 7.10 12.06 -2.39
N LYS A 172 7.97 13.07 -2.22
CA LYS A 172 9.41 12.90 -1.96
C LYS A 172 9.73 12.21 -0.62
N ARG A 173 8.77 12.15 0.31
CA ARG A 173 8.90 11.53 1.64
C ARG A 173 8.19 10.18 1.74
N CYS A 174 7.55 9.69 0.67
CA CYS A 174 6.92 8.36 0.64
C CYS A 174 7.95 7.23 0.54
N THR A 175 8.98 7.43 -0.27
CA THR A 175 10.07 6.47 -0.50
C THR A 175 11.12 6.58 0.60
N ASP A 176 11.95 5.54 0.74
CA ASP A 176 12.97 5.49 1.78
C ASP A 176 13.89 6.72 1.73
N ASN A 177 14.05 7.38 2.87
CA ASN A 177 14.84 8.60 3.00
C ASN A 177 15.42 8.75 4.42
N GLY A 178 16.53 9.47 4.56
CA GLY A 178 17.16 9.68 5.86
C GLY A 178 16.34 10.54 6.83
N ALA A 179 15.41 11.37 6.34
CA ALA A 179 14.62 12.25 7.19
C ALA A 179 13.67 11.46 8.11
N MET A 180 13.04 10.39 7.62
CA MET A 180 12.19 9.53 8.46
C MET A 180 13.00 8.83 9.56
N VAL A 181 14.24 8.43 9.26
CA VAL A 181 15.16 7.79 10.22
C VAL A 181 15.57 8.80 11.30
N ALA A 182 15.92 10.03 10.92
CA ALA A 182 16.28 11.09 11.85
C ALA A 182 15.12 11.43 12.81
N VAL A 183 13.89 11.54 12.28
CA VAL A 183 12.68 11.81 13.09
C VAL A 183 12.37 10.64 14.04
N ALA A 184 12.45 9.40 13.56
CA ALA A 184 12.26 8.23 14.40
C ALA A 184 13.31 8.15 15.52
N GLY A 185 14.58 8.45 15.20
CA GLY A 185 15.67 8.52 16.17
C GLY A 185 15.44 9.61 17.23
N TYR A 186 15.03 10.81 16.81
CA TYR A 186 14.66 11.90 17.72
C TYR A 186 13.57 11.48 18.72
N TYR A 187 12.46 10.91 18.23
CA TYR A 187 11.37 10.49 19.11
C TYR A 187 11.74 9.32 20.01
N ARG A 188 12.57 8.37 19.55
CA ARG A 188 13.11 7.31 20.41
C ARG A 188 14.01 7.86 21.50
N PHE A 189 14.91 8.79 21.17
CA PHE A 189 15.78 9.45 22.13
C PHE A 189 14.97 10.21 23.19
N GLN A 190 13.93 10.94 22.79
CA GLN A 190 13.00 11.62 23.71
C GLN A 190 12.25 10.65 24.64
N ASN A 191 12.04 9.39 24.22
CA ASN A 191 11.45 8.33 25.05
C ASN A 191 12.52 7.53 25.83
N ASN A 192 13.66 8.13 26.13
CA ASN A 192 14.77 7.55 26.91
C ASN A 192 15.38 6.27 26.30
N PHE A 193 15.26 6.05 24.99
CA PHE A 193 16.03 4.99 24.33
C PHE A 193 17.51 5.42 24.21
N THR A 194 18.38 4.79 25.00
CA THR A 194 19.80 5.15 25.14
C THR A 194 20.77 4.02 24.77
N GLU A 195 20.28 2.90 24.23
CA GLU A 195 21.14 1.78 23.80
C GLU A 195 22.10 2.23 22.68
N THR A 196 23.40 2.16 22.96
CA THR A 196 24.46 2.57 22.02
C THR A 196 25.01 1.40 21.20
N SER A 197 24.71 0.15 21.59
CA SER A 197 25.14 -1.03 20.84
C SER A 197 24.31 -1.19 19.57
N ILE A 198 24.97 -1.26 18.41
CA ILE A 198 24.30 -1.45 17.13
C ILE A 198 24.03 -2.94 16.94
N LYS A 199 22.76 -3.33 16.96
CA LYS A 199 22.29 -4.68 16.58
C LYS A 199 21.52 -4.59 15.27
N ILE A 200 22.02 -5.27 14.24
CA ILE A 200 21.35 -5.33 12.94
C ILE A 200 20.39 -6.51 12.93
N LYS A 201 19.10 -6.24 12.73
CA LYS A 201 18.04 -7.25 12.60
C LYS A 201 17.45 -7.21 11.19
N PRO A 202 17.86 -8.11 10.26
CA PRO A 202 17.32 -8.14 8.90
C PRO A 202 15.80 -8.40 8.86
N ARG A 203 15.28 -9.12 9.86
CA ARG A 203 13.85 -9.28 10.11
C ARG A 203 13.57 -8.77 11.51
N TRP A 204 12.89 -7.64 11.60
CA TRP A 204 12.52 -7.03 12.87
C TRP A 204 11.04 -6.66 12.81
N SER A 205 10.24 -7.30 13.66
CA SER A 205 8.82 -6.97 13.72
C SER A 205 8.63 -5.58 14.32
N LEU A 206 7.71 -4.80 13.75
CA LEU A 206 7.31 -3.51 14.29
C LEU A 206 6.69 -3.64 15.69
N SER A 207 6.13 -4.80 16.03
CA SER A 207 5.57 -5.09 17.36
C SER A 207 6.63 -5.39 18.42
N GLU A 208 7.91 -5.49 18.06
CA GLU A 208 9.04 -5.71 18.97
C GLU A 208 9.82 -4.42 19.27
N ILE A 209 9.30 -3.28 18.81
CA ILE A 209 9.85 -1.93 19.04
C ILE A 209 9.33 -1.42 20.37
#